data_AF-A0A6G3XJY9-F1
#
_entry.id   AF-A0A6G3XJY9-F1
#
_cell.length_a   1.000
_cell.length_b   1.000
_cell.length_c   1.000
_cell.angle_alpha   90.00
_cell.angle_beta   90.00
_cell.angle_gamma   90.00
#
_symmetry.space_group_name_H-M   'P 1'
#
loop_
_entity.id
_entity.type
_entity.pdbx_description
1 polymer ?
#
loop_
_entity_poly.entity_id
_entity_poly.type
_entity_poly.pdbx_seq_one_letter_code
_entity_poly.pdbx_strand_id
1 'polypeptide(L)' 'MPTTATTDRPDATALGRQERQVLSAVGCGLGDDEIADALAVPEDTVAELLARILVKLGLRDRAAA' A
#
# COMPACT_ATOMS: atom_id res chain seq x y z
N MET A 1 6.77 12.31 -31.23
CA MET A 1 6.24 12.95 -30.01
C MET A 1 5.13 12.08 -29.45
N PRO A 2 5.33 11.45 -28.28
CA PRO A 2 4.32 11.40 -27.25
C PRO A 2 4.81 12.21 -26.05
N THR A 3 4.11 13.28 -25.70
CA THR A 3 4.35 14.03 -24.47
C THR A 3 3.68 13.27 -23.33
N THR A 4 4.42 12.41 -22.64
CA THR A 4 4.01 11.92 -21.32
C THR A 4 4.46 12.94 -20.28
N ALA A 5 3.56 13.87 -19.96
CA ALA A 5 3.73 14.80 -18.86
C ALA A 5 3.56 14.06 -17.52
N THR A 6 4.61 14.15 -16.70
CA THR A 6 4.64 14.27 -15.24
C THR A 6 3.78 13.32 -14.39
N THR A 7 4.45 12.41 -13.68
CA THR A 7 4.42 12.46 -12.21
C THR A 7 5.76 11.93 -11.70
N ASP A 8 6.69 12.87 -11.49
CA ASP A 8 7.72 12.76 -10.48
C ASP A 8 7.00 12.66 -9.12
N ARG A 9 6.95 11.46 -8.53
CA ARG A 9 6.57 11.26 -7.13
C ARG A 9 7.70 10.44 -6.51
N PRO A 10 8.33 10.95 -5.45
CA PRO A 10 9.61 10.45 -4.98
C PRO A 10 9.45 9.00 -4.52
N ASP A 11 10.27 8.12 -5.09
CA ASP A 11 10.68 6.83 -4.56
C ASP A 11 9.59 5.90 -3.97
N ALA A 12 8.54 5.61 -4.76
CA ALA A 12 7.71 4.42 -4.56
C ALA A 12 8.38 3.12 -5.11
N THR A 13 9.70 3.11 -5.29
CA THR A 13 10.47 2.04 -5.91
C THR A 13 10.71 0.83 -5.01
N ALA A 14 10.38 0.89 -3.72
CA ALA A 14 10.52 -0.25 -2.79
C ALA A 14 9.22 -1.02 -2.52
N LEU A 15 8.04 -0.47 -2.84
CA LEU A 15 6.75 -1.09 -2.55
C LEU A 15 6.22 -1.80 -3.79
N GLY A 16 6.02 -3.11 -3.67
CA GLY A 16 5.43 -3.95 -4.70
C GLY A 16 4.00 -3.55 -5.04
N ARG A 17 3.50 -4.07 -6.16
CA ARG A 17 2.16 -3.74 -6.68
C ARG A 17 1.03 -4.02 -5.68
N GLN A 18 1.17 -5.07 -4.87
CA GLN A 18 0.24 -5.44 -3.81
C GLN A 18 0.35 -4.48 -2.62
N GLU A 19 1.57 -4.20 -2.17
CA GLU A 19 1.83 -3.27 -1.07
C GLU A 19 1.23 -1.88 -1.33
N ARG A 20 1.33 -1.39 -2.57
CA ARG A 20 0.76 -0.10 -2.98
C ARG A 20 -0.78 -0.08 -2.97
N GLN A 21 -1.40 -1.20 -3.30
CA GLN A 21 -2.87 -1.29 -3.29
C GLN A 21 -3.39 -1.33 -1.86
N VAL A 22 -2.75 -2.12 -0.99
CA VAL A 22 -3.02 -2.12 0.46
C VAL A 22 -2.86 -0.71 1.03
N LEU A 23 -1.75 -0.03 0.74
CA LEU A 23 -1.51 1.34 1.19
C LEU A 23 -2.58 2.33 0.72
N SER A 24 -3.03 2.20 -0.53
CA SER A 24 -4.10 3.06 -1.07
C SER A 24 -5.44 2.81 -0.37
N ALA A 25 -5.73 1.55 -0.03
CA ALA A 25 -6.96 1.18 0.65
C ALA A 25 -6.94 1.61 2.14
N VAL A 26 -5.81 1.47 2.82
CA VAL A 26 -5.61 2.03 4.17
C VAL A 26 -5.80 3.54 4.17
N GLY A 27 -5.26 4.25 3.18
CA GLY A 27 -5.44 5.69 3.02
C GLY A 27 -6.90 6.13 2.78
N CYS A 28 -7.76 5.23 2.31
CA CYS A 28 -9.21 5.44 2.21
C CYS A 28 -9.95 5.12 3.52
N GLY A 29 -9.26 4.61 4.56
CA GLY A 29 -9.86 4.22 5.83
C GLY A 29 -10.46 2.81 5.85
N LEU A 30 -10.16 1.96 4.85
CA LEU A 30 -10.64 0.58 4.80
C LEU A 30 -9.98 -0.28 5.89
N GLY A 31 -10.76 -1.18 6.49
CA GLY A 31 -10.25 -2.19 7.43
C GLY A 31 -9.54 -3.35 6.72
N ASP A 32 -8.79 -4.15 7.48
CA ASP A 32 -8.00 -5.26 6.95
C ASP A 32 -8.85 -6.30 6.19
N ASP A 33 -10.08 -6.57 6.67
CA ASP A 33 -11.08 -7.45 6.03
C ASP A 33 -11.61 -6.87 4.71
N GLU A 34 -11.89 -5.56 4.66
CA GLU A 34 -12.33 -4.90 3.43
C GLU A 34 -11.21 -4.86 2.38
N ILE A 35 -9.96 -4.71 2.82
CA ILE A 35 -8.78 -4.78 1.97
C ILE A 35 -8.57 -6.21 1.45
N ALA A 36 -8.77 -7.21 2.30
CA ALA A 36 -8.70 -8.61 1.95
C ALA A 36 -9.71 -8.97 0.85
N ASP A 37 -10.96 -8.53 0.99
CA ASP A 37 -12.00 -8.71 -0.01
C ASP A 37 -11.68 -7.95 -1.32
N ALA A 38 -11.30 -6.67 -1.23
CA ALA A 38 -11.00 -5.84 -2.38
C ALA A 38 -9.81 -6.36 -3.21
N LEU A 39 -8.84 -7.01 -2.57
CA LEU A 39 -7.65 -7.56 -3.21
C LEU A 39 -7.75 -9.06 -3.48
N ALA A 40 -8.85 -9.70 -3.06
CA ALA A 40 -9.02 -11.15 -3.06
C ALA A 40 -7.83 -11.89 -2.45
N VAL A 41 -7.32 -11.38 -1.32
CA VAL A 41 -6.22 -11.98 -0.54
C VAL A 41 -6.69 -12.29 0.88
N PRO A 42 -6.07 -13.26 1.58
CA PRO A 42 -6.37 -13.51 2.98
C PRO A 42 -6.04 -12.30 3.87
N GLU A 43 -6.80 -12.07 4.94
CA GLU A 43 -6.49 -11.06 5.97
C GLU A 43 -5.07 -11.24 6.54
N ASP A 44 -4.64 -12.49 6.78
CA ASP A 44 -3.25 -12.78 7.19
C ASP A 44 -2.21 -12.21 6.21
N THR A 45 -2.50 -12.29 4.91
CA THR A 45 -1.63 -11.73 3.87
C THR A 45 -1.65 -10.19 3.90
N VAL A 46 -2.80 -9.58 4.18
CA VAL A 46 -2.90 -8.12 4.37
C VAL A 46 -2.05 -7.68 5.57
N ALA A 47 -2.15 -8.37 6.70
CA ALA A 47 -1.37 -8.09 7.90
C ALA A 47 0.14 -8.22 7.66
N GLU A 48 0.56 -9.26 6.94
CA GLU A 48 1.97 -9.48 6.60
C GLU A 48 2.49 -8.40 5.63
N LEU A 49 1.67 -8.02 4.63
CA LEU A 49 2.00 -6.93 3.72
C LEU A 49 2.09 -5.59 4.46
N LEU A 50 1.16 -5.29 5.38
CA LEU A 50 1.20 -4.08 6.21
C LEU A 50 2.46 -4.03 7.06
N ALA A 51 2.83 -5.13 7.73
CA ALA A 51 4.07 -5.19 8.48
C ALA A 51 5.30 -4.89 7.60
N ARG A 52 5.35 -5.45 6.38
CA ARG A 52 6.44 -5.19 5.42
C ARG A 52 6.43 -3.74 4.93
N ILE A 53 5.26 -3.17 4.65
CA ILE A 53 5.09 -1.76 4.25
C ILE A 53 5.57 -0.83 5.37
N LEU A 54 5.12 -1.05 6.60
CA LEU A 54 5.50 -0.25 7.78
C LEU A 54 7.01 -0.31 8.02
N VAL A 55 7.61 -1.50 7.93
CA VAL A 55 9.07 -1.67 8.04
C VAL A 55 9.80 -0.93 6.92
N LYS A 56 9.34 -1.03 5.67
CA LYS A 56 9.95 -0.35 4.52
C LYS A 56 9.83 1.16 4.60
N LEU A 57 8.72 1.68 5.12
CA LEU A 57 8.48 3.11 5.28
C LEU A 57 9.02 3.66 6.61
N GLY A 58 9.51 2.80 7.50
CA GLY A 58 9.92 3.18 8.86
C GLY A 58 8.77 3.69 9.72
N LEU A 59 7.52 3.37 9.34
CA LEU A 59 6.32 3.81 10.03
C LEU A 59 5.99 2.87 11.18
N ARG A 60 5.51 3.45 12.29
CA ARG A 60 5.14 2.73 13.50
C ARG A 60 3.71 2.18 13.45
N ASP A 61 2.83 2.84 12.71
CA ASP A 61 1.40 2.56 12.74
C ASP A 61 0.71 2.86 11.40
N ARG A 62 -0.40 2.18 11.12
CA ARG A 62 -1.23 2.37 9.93
C ARG A 62 -1.82 3.77 9.84
N ALA A 63 -2.04 4.42 10.98
CA ALA A 63 -2.53 5.80 11.02
C ALA A 63 -1.48 6.84 10.56
N ALA A 64 -0.20 6.45 10.48
CA ALA A 64 0.88 7.29 9.99
C ALA A 64 1.12 7.13 8.47
N ALA A 65 0.38 6.23 7.81
CA ALA A 65 0.43 5.93 6.38
C ALA A 65 -0.73 6.61 5.65
#